data_AF-A0A3D8YSY5-F1
#
_entry.id   AF-A0A3D8YSY5-F1
#
_cell.length_a   1.000
_cell.length_b   1.000
_cell.length_c   1.000
_cell.angle_alpha   90.00
_cell.angle_beta   90.00
_cell.angle_gamma   90.00
#
_symmetry.space_group_name_H-M   'P 1'
#
loop_
_entity.id
_entity.type
_entity.pdbx_description
1 polymer ?
#
loop_
_entity_poly.entity_id
_entity_poly.type
_entity_poly.pdbx_seq_one_letter_code
_entity_poly.pdbx_strand_id
1 'polypeptide(L)'
;MLRLKTDLNFMQTAGKFVQEIGYDKVKGKGVFYMRKLIVAVIVVGILGAIGIWGYNWFFSGKQVSDILIEKDDVKSLNANIQIGFANVSITDGKDAWVKGTVDTNKKKLRPTVSYKKKGTVGSAVIKQKGKLFTGLGNIRNDWDLELTNEIPVNLNIEMGVSDSTLNLSGIQLSKLSIEAGLSDATIDLSGDWKDSFNADIDLGLGDATILLPANTGVKLIVSKGIAGLDAKGFTSEGKGIYVNDSYGNSDVVIEMKIDVGIGDLKIKLVD
;
A
#
# COMPACT_ATOMS: atom_id res chain seq x y z
N MET A 1 21.27 31.29 -1.32
CA MET A 1 21.91 32.18 -2.32
C MET A 1 23.21 31.63 -2.93
N LEU A 2 23.77 30.49 -2.48
CA LEU A 2 25.01 29.91 -3.03
C LEU A 2 24.82 28.88 -4.17
N ARG A 3 23.62 28.34 -4.41
CA ARG A 3 23.38 27.37 -5.51
C ARG A 3 23.14 28.00 -6.89
N LEU A 4 22.65 29.24 -6.94
CA LEU A 4 22.39 29.93 -8.22
C LEU A 4 23.64 30.55 -8.87
N LYS A 5 24.74 30.74 -8.12
CA LYS A 5 26.00 31.31 -8.66
C LYS A 5 26.85 30.28 -9.41
N THR A 6 26.73 29.00 -9.09
CA THR A 6 27.49 27.91 -9.75
C THR A 6 26.95 27.59 -11.15
N ASP A 7 25.64 27.66 -11.36
CA ASP A 7 25.02 27.35 -12.65
C ASP A 7 25.23 28.44 -13.70
N LEU A 8 25.30 29.71 -13.28
CA LEU A 8 25.54 30.83 -14.20
C LEU A 8 26.96 30.82 -14.78
N ASN A 9 27.96 30.43 -13.97
CA ASN A 9 29.35 30.33 -14.40
C ASN A 9 29.58 29.16 -15.37
N PHE A 10 28.85 28.05 -15.20
CA PHE A 10 28.91 26.92 -16.13
C PHE A 10 28.31 27.28 -17.50
N MET A 11 27.16 27.95 -17.51
CA MET A 11 26.48 28.38 -18.74
C MET A 11 27.24 29.49 -19.48
N GLN A 12 27.90 30.41 -18.78
CA GLN A 12 28.77 31.41 -19.42
C GLN A 12 30.06 30.81 -19.99
N THR A 13 30.62 29.78 -19.35
CA THR A 13 31.82 29.08 -19.85
C THR A 13 31.48 28.21 -21.06
N ALA A 14 30.33 27.53 -21.04
CA ALA A 14 29.81 26.78 -22.20
C ALA A 14 29.44 27.71 -23.37
N GLY A 15 28.86 28.88 -23.10
CA GLY A 15 28.52 29.87 -24.12
C GLY A 15 29.75 30.46 -24.83
N LYS A 16 30.85 30.69 -24.10
CA LYS A 16 32.13 31.12 -24.70
C LYS A 16 32.80 30.02 -25.52
N PHE A 17 32.77 28.77 -25.04
CA PHE A 17 33.33 27.63 -25.77
C PHE A 17 32.61 27.38 -27.10
N VAL A 18 31.32 27.68 -27.18
CA VAL A 18 30.51 27.56 -28.42
C VAL A 18 30.74 28.73 -29.38
N GLN A 19 31.09 29.92 -28.90
CA GLN A 19 31.41 31.08 -29.75
C GLN A 19 32.83 31.05 -30.34
N GLU A 20 33.79 30.37 -29.69
CA GLU A 20 35.17 30.24 -30.18
C GLU A 20 35.34 29.21 -31.32
N ILE A 21 34.33 28.37 -31.56
CA ILE A 21 34.30 27.43 -32.69
C ILE A 21 33.77 28.19 -33.92
N GLY A 22 34.62 29.09 -34.41
CA GLY A 22 34.37 29.99 -35.52
C GLY A 22 33.77 29.31 -36.74
N TYR A 23 32.73 29.97 -37.25
CA TYR A 23 32.10 29.74 -38.53
C TYR A 23 33.12 30.02 -39.64
N ASP A 24 33.64 28.98 -40.30
CA ASP A 24 34.44 29.15 -41.51
C ASP A 24 33.73 28.55 -42.73
N LYS A 25 33.65 29.37 -43.78
CA LYS A 25 32.69 29.26 -44.86
C LYS A 25 33.34 28.64 -46.09
N VAL A 26 33.94 27.44 -46.01
CA VAL A 26 34.54 26.80 -47.20
C VAL A 26 34.40 25.26 -47.21
N LYS A 27 33.67 24.79 -48.23
CA LYS A 27 33.62 23.45 -48.89
C LYS A 27 33.33 22.20 -48.04
N GLY A 28 32.17 21.61 -48.36
CA GLY A 28 31.60 20.42 -47.74
C GLY A 28 32.43 19.15 -47.87
N LYS A 29 32.70 18.55 -46.70
CA LYS A 29 32.66 17.10 -46.38
C LYS A 29 33.26 16.80 -44.98
N GLY A 30 34.12 17.68 -44.44
CA GLY A 30 34.74 17.50 -43.11
C GLY A 30 33.85 17.82 -41.89
N VAL A 31 32.94 18.80 -42.00
CA VAL A 31 32.07 19.25 -40.90
C VAL A 31 31.03 18.20 -40.49
N PHE A 32 30.64 17.31 -41.42
CA PHE A 32 29.64 16.28 -41.16
C PHE A 32 30.19 15.14 -40.26
N TYR A 33 31.47 14.81 -40.39
CA TYR A 33 32.12 13.77 -39.57
C TYR A 33 32.38 14.23 -38.13
N MET A 34 32.74 15.51 -37.95
CA MET A 34 33.05 16.07 -36.63
C MET A 34 31.80 16.26 -35.75
N ARG A 35 30.64 16.59 -36.36
CA ARG A 35 29.33 16.61 -35.66
C ARG A 35 28.89 15.23 -35.18
N LYS A 36 29.17 14.16 -35.93
CA LYS A 36 28.83 12.78 -35.51
C LYS A 36 29.70 12.29 -34.35
N LEU A 37 30.97 12.68 -34.31
CA LEU A 37 31.90 12.31 -33.24
C LEU A 37 31.57 13.02 -31.90
N ILE A 38 31.21 14.30 -31.93
CA ILE A 38 30.84 15.05 -30.70
C ILE A 38 29.51 14.55 -30.13
N VAL A 39 28.52 14.23 -30.97
CA VAL A 39 27.25 13.62 -30.52
C VAL A 39 27.49 12.24 -29.93
N ALA A 40 28.38 11.42 -30.51
CA ALA A 40 28.69 10.10 -29.98
C ALA A 40 29.34 10.15 -28.58
N VAL A 41 30.24 11.12 -28.33
CA VAL A 41 30.89 11.29 -27.02
C VAL A 41 29.91 11.80 -25.95
N ILE A 42 28.98 12.69 -26.31
CA ILE A 42 27.91 13.15 -25.40
C ILE A 42 26.94 12.01 -25.07
N VAL A 43 26.57 11.16 -26.05
CA VAL A 43 25.70 9.99 -25.81
C VAL A 43 26.38 8.94 -24.93
N VAL A 44 27.68 8.67 -25.11
CA VAL A 44 28.43 7.74 -24.25
C VAL A 44 28.65 8.32 -22.84
N GLY A 45 28.86 9.63 -22.71
CA GLY A 45 28.94 10.31 -21.41
C GLY A 45 27.61 10.30 -20.65
N ILE A 46 26.48 10.46 -21.36
CA ILE A 46 25.13 10.35 -20.79
C ILE A 46 24.80 8.88 -20.43
N LEU A 47 25.19 7.91 -21.25
CA LEU A 47 25.03 6.48 -20.93
C LEU A 47 25.93 6.03 -19.76
N GLY A 48 27.13 6.60 -19.62
CA GLY A 48 28.00 6.37 -18.46
C GLY A 48 27.46 7.02 -17.17
N ALA A 49 26.87 8.22 -17.26
CA ALA A 49 26.23 8.88 -16.13
C ALA A 49 24.90 8.23 -15.74
N ILE A 50 24.06 7.78 -16.70
CA ILE A 50 22.87 6.95 -16.45
C ILE A 50 23.30 5.57 -15.94
N GLY A 51 24.43 5.05 -16.41
CA GLY A 51 25.04 3.83 -15.88
C GLY A 51 25.41 3.99 -14.41
N ILE A 52 26.04 5.09 -14.00
CA ILE A 52 26.47 5.32 -12.60
C ILE A 52 25.30 5.74 -11.68
N TRP A 53 24.35 6.53 -12.18
CA TRP A 53 23.13 6.90 -11.43
C TRP A 53 22.13 5.74 -11.36
N GLY A 54 21.96 5.01 -12.46
CA GLY A 54 21.18 3.77 -12.53
C GLY A 54 21.82 2.66 -11.72
N TYR A 55 23.15 2.57 -11.67
CA TYR A 55 23.86 1.61 -10.82
C TYR A 55 23.66 1.93 -9.34
N ASN A 56 23.66 3.20 -8.92
CA ASN A 56 23.37 3.55 -7.52
C ASN A 56 21.90 3.30 -7.11
N TRP A 57 20.93 3.40 -8.04
CA TRP A 57 19.53 3.02 -7.78
C TRP A 57 19.33 1.49 -7.83
N PHE A 58 19.94 0.81 -8.80
CA PHE A 58 19.79 -0.64 -9.05
C PHE A 58 20.63 -1.50 -8.10
N PHE A 59 21.75 -1.01 -7.58
CA PHE A 59 22.61 -1.67 -6.57
C PHE A 59 22.50 -1.08 -5.16
N SER A 60 21.63 -0.08 -4.94
CA SER A 60 21.08 0.16 -3.60
C SER A 60 20.23 -1.05 -3.28
N GLY A 61 20.75 -1.98 -2.47
CA GLY A 61 20.16 -3.30 -2.18
C GLY A 61 18.79 -3.25 -1.51
N LYS A 62 17.78 -2.75 -2.22
CA LYS A 62 16.36 -2.93 -1.91
C LYS A 62 16.10 -4.43 -2.02
N GLN A 63 16.07 -5.09 -0.88
CA GLN A 63 15.68 -6.49 -0.79
C GLN A 63 14.16 -6.57 -0.76
N VAL A 64 13.58 -6.30 -1.93
CA VAL A 64 12.14 -6.46 -2.17
C VAL A 64 11.87 -7.94 -2.37
N SER A 65 10.90 -8.47 -1.63
CA SER A 65 10.34 -9.80 -1.89
C SER A 65 9.02 -9.62 -2.60
N ASP A 66 8.93 -10.08 -3.85
CA ASP A 66 7.67 -10.07 -4.58
C ASP A 66 6.75 -11.16 -4.04
N ILE A 67 5.48 -10.81 -3.90
CA ILE A 67 4.39 -11.72 -3.61
C ILE A 67 3.57 -11.83 -4.88
N LEU A 68 3.28 -13.06 -5.31
CA LEU A 68 2.39 -13.34 -6.43
C LEU A 68 1.65 -14.64 -6.18
N ILE A 69 0.33 -14.57 -6.21
CA ILE A 69 -0.59 -15.69 -6.28
C ILE A 69 -1.43 -15.45 -7.53
N GLU A 70 -1.09 -16.15 -8.61
CA GLU A 70 -1.77 -16.02 -9.90
C GLU A 70 -3.22 -16.48 -9.82
N LYS A 71 -4.02 -15.99 -10.77
CA LYS A 71 -5.41 -16.41 -10.92
C LYS A 71 -5.50 -17.86 -11.38
N ASP A 72 -6.56 -18.52 -10.94
CA ASP A 72 -7.00 -19.83 -11.42
C ASP A 72 -8.54 -19.83 -11.57
N ASP A 73 -9.16 -21.00 -11.57
CA ASP A 73 -10.60 -21.20 -11.73
C ASP A 73 -11.39 -21.23 -10.40
N VAL A 74 -10.82 -20.76 -9.28
CA VAL A 74 -11.59 -20.59 -8.04
C VAL A 74 -12.62 -19.47 -8.18
N LYS A 75 -13.69 -19.58 -7.39
CA LYS A 75 -14.82 -18.64 -7.37
C LYS A 75 -14.85 -17.79 -6.11
N SER A 76 -14.03 -18.10 -5.12
CA SER A 76 -13.85 -17.31 -3.91
C SER A 76 -12.46 -17.53 -3.32
N LEU A 77 -12.01 -16.55 -2.54
CA LEU A 77 -10.68 -16.54 -1.93
C LEU A 77 -10.79 -16.40 -0.41
N ASN A 78 -10.18 -17.33 0.33
CA ASN A 78 -9.83 -17.13 1.74
C ASN A 78 -8.40 -16.59 1.80
N ALA A 79 -8.22 -15.35 2.21
CA ALA A 79 -6.92 -14.70 2.35
C ALA A 79 -6.59 -14.49 3.83
N ASN A 80 -5.50 -15.09 4.30
CA ASN A 80 -4.98 -14.91 5.65
C ASN A 80 -3.59 -14.26 5.60
N ILE A 81 -3.48 -13.05 6.17
CA ILE A 81 -2.28 -12.24 6.18
C ILE A 81 -1.83 -12.06 7.63
N GLN A 82 -0.64 -12.56 7.98
CA GLN A 82 -0.10 -12.52 9.34
C GLN A 82 1.21 -11.74 9.38
N ILE A 83 1.19 -10.57 10.02
CA ILE A 83 2.30 -9.62 10.06
C ILE A 83 2.67 -9.38 11.54
N GLY A 84 3.94 -9.60 11.87
CA GLY A 84 4.40 -9.39 13.25
C GLY A 84 4.55 -7.91 13.57
N PHE A 85 5.22 -7.17 12.69
CA PHE A 85 5.33 -5.72 12.81
C PHE A 85 5.72 -5.10 11.47
N ALA A 86 5.05 -4.05 11.00
CA ALA A 86 5.35 -3.43 9.71
C ALA A 86 4.58 -2.12 9.51
N ASN A 87 4.99 -1.34 8.51
CA ASN A 87 4.04 -0.47 7.82
C ASN A 87 3.28 -1.31 6.80
N VAL A 88 1.95 -1.21 6.78
CA VAL A 88 1.09 -2.09 5.96
C VAL A 88 0.19 -1.26 5.07
N SER A 89 0.26 -1.49 3.77
CA SER A 89 -0.70 -1.01 2.79
C SER A 89 -1.36 -2.19 2.10
N ILE A 90 -2.69 -2.19 2.08
CA ILE A 90 -3.49 -3.17 1.34
C ILE A 90 -4.48 -2.41 0.48
N THR A 91 -4.54 -2.77 -0.80
CA THR A 91 -5.44 -2.18 -1.79
C THR A 91 -6.12 -3.27 -2.62
N ASP A 92 -7.09 -2.90 -3.44
CA ASP A 92 -7.66 -3.78 -4.43
C ASP A 92 -6.82 -3.80 -5.73
N GLY A 93 -6.93 -4.88 -6.48
CA GLY A 93 -6.26 -5.04 -7.77
C GLY A 93 -6.92 -6.15 -8.59
N LYS A 94 -6.57 -6.21 -9.88
CA LYS A 94 -7.22 -7.13 -10.83
C LYS A 94 -6.26 -8.07 -11.55
N ASP A 95 -4.95 -7.98 -11.30
CA ASP A 95 -3.98 -8.74 -12.11
C ASP A 95 -3.76 -10.16 -11.59
N ALA A 96 -4.01 -10.39 -10.29
CA ALA A 96 -3.72 -11.63 -9.58
C ALA A 96 -4.72 -11.83 -8.43
N TRP A 97 -4.76 -13.03 -7.83
CA TRP A 97 -5.49 -13.24 -6.57
C TRP A 97 -4.89 -12.43 -5.43
N VAL A 98 -3.55 -12.45 -5.34
CA VAL A 98 -2.79 -11.53 -4.50
C VAL A 98 -1.49 -11.21 -5.21
N LYS A 99 -1.08 -9.94 -5.24
CA LYS A 99 0.28 -9.55 -5.61
C LYS A 99 0.78 -8.44 -4.70
N GLY A 100 2.07 -8.14 -4.76
CA GLY A 100 2.61 -7.03 -4.00
C GLY A 100 4.08 -7.17 -3.71
N THR A 101 4.58 -6.30 -2.86
CA THR A 101 5.98 -6.23 -2.48
C THR A 101 6.15 -6.15 -0.97
N VAL A 102 7.18 -6.83 -0.47
CA VAL A 102 7.65 -6.66 0.91
C VAL A 102 9.07 -6.14 0.86
N ASP A 103 9.25 -4.87 1.22
CA ASP A 103 10.56 -4.26 1.30
C ASP A 103 11.07 -4.37 2.74
N THR A 104 12.10 -5.20 2.97
CA THR A 104 12.70 -5.37 4.30
C THR A 104 14.22 -5.46 4.28
N ASN A 105 14.88 -4.85 5.27
CA ASN A 105 16.32 -4.96 5.47
C ASN A 105 16.74 -6.19 6.30
N LYS A 106 15.80 -7.05 6.72
CA LYS A 106 16.07 -8.28 7.49
C LYS A 106 15.53 -9.51 6.79
N LYS A 107 16.42 -10.42 6.35
CA LYS A 107 16.05 -11.71 5.73
C LYS A 107 15.07 -12.55 6.55
N LYS A 108 15.12 -12.45 7.89
CA LYS A 108 14.21 -13.17 8.81
C LYS A 108 12.77 -12.64 8.80
N LEU A 109 12.53 -11.43 8.29
CA LEU A 109 11.20 -10.82 8.19
C LEU A 109 10.52 -11.08 6.85
N ARG A 110 11.22 -11.70 5.89
CA ARG A 110 10.64 -12.04 4.60
C ARG A 110 9.40 -12.94 4.76
N PRO A 111 8.39 -12.77 3.91
CA PRO A 111 7.17 -13.56 3.98
C PRO A 111 7.41 -15.03 3.60
N THR A 112 6.55 -15.91 4.09
CA THR A 112 6.14 -17.14 3.40
C THR A 112 4.82 -16.89 2.70
N VAL A 113 4.69 -17.39 1.48
CA VAL A 113 3.43 -17.39 0.72
C VAL A 113 3.07 -18.85 0.46
N SER A 114 1.82 -19.21 0.72
CA SER A 114 1.25 -20.52 0.40
C SER A 114 -0.12 -20.32 -0.23
N TYR A 115 -0.39 -21.05 -1.30
CA TYR A 115 -1.69 -21.08 -1.95
C TYR A 115 -2.14 -22.54 -2.13
N LYS A 116 -3.40 -22.82 -1.80
CA LYS A 116 -4.02 -24.13 -2.03
C LYS A 116 -5.43 -23.94 -2.55
N LYS A 117 -5.76 -24.68 -3.61
CA LYS A 117 -7.13 -24.79 -4.13
C LYS A 117 -7.82 -26.02 -3.53
N LYS A 118 -9.06 -25.85 -3.07
CA LYS A 118 -9.95 -26.95 -2.67
C LYS A 118 -11.32 -26.75 -3.32
N GLY A 119 -11.60 -27.53 -4.37
CA GLY A 119 -12.81 -27.33 -5.17
C GLY A 119 -12.78 -25.96 -5.84
N THR A 120 -13.78 -25.11 -5.58
CA THR A 120 -13.88 -23.75 -6.12
C THR A 120 -13.37 -22.67 -5.16
N VAL A 121 -12.67 -23.04 -4.09
CA VAL A 121 -12.18 -22.10 -3.08
C VAL A 121 -10.66 -22.09 -3.07
N GLY A 122 -10.08 -20.89 -3.22
CA GLY A 122 -8.66 -20.65 -3.04
C GLY A 122 -8.34 -20.30 -1.59
N SER A 123 -7.23 -20.80 -1.06
CA SER A 123 -6.73 -20.48 0.28
C SER A 123 -5.32 -19.90 0.17
N ALA A 124 -5.21 -18.58 0.29
CA ALA A 124 -3.97 -17.83 0.33
C ALA A 124 -3.55 -17.58 1.78
N VAL A 125 -2.31 -17.92 2.11
CA VAL A 125 -1.71 -17.65 3.43
C VAL A 125 -0.38 -16.94 3.21
N ILE A 126 -0.28 -15.71 3.72
CA ILE A 126 0.90 -14.86 3.65
C ILE A 126 1.33 -14.55 5.08
N LYS A 127 2.54 -14.96 5.46
CA LYS A 127 2.99 -14.90 6.85
C LYS A 127 4.40 -14.38 6.98
N GLN A 128 4.61 -13.40 7.86
CA GLN A 128 5.93 -12.98 8.28
C GLN A 128 6.63 -14.11 9.06
N LYS A 129 7.83 -14.52 8.62
CA LYS A 129 8.58 -15.63 9.26
C LYS A 129 9.10 -15.31 10.67
N GLY A 130 9.47 -14.05 10.91
CA GLY A 130 10.21 -13.62 12.11
C GLY A 130 9.33 -12.99 13.18
N LYS A 131 9.64 -13.27 14.44
CA LYS A 131 9.08 -12.57 15.61
C LYS A 131 9.76 -11.21 15.82
N LEU A 132 9.17 -10.37 16.68
CA LEU A 132 9.72 -9.08 17.13
C LEU A 132 11.21 -9.25 17.49
N PHE A 133 12.08 -8.47 16.84
CA PHE A 133 13.52 -8.63 16.94
C PHE A 133 14.08 -7.80 18.09
N THR A 134 14.78 -8.42 19.04
CA THR A 134 15.41 -7.78 20.21
C THR A 134 16.73 -7.04 19.90
N GLY A 135 16.95 -6.63 18.66
CA GLY A 135 18.21 -5.99 18.24
C GLY A 135 18.05 -4.51 17.90
N LEU A 136 18.86 -3.67 18.54
CA LEU A 136 18.97 -2.22 18.40
C LEU A 136 19.48 -1.78 17.02
N GLY A 137 18.71 -2.00 15.96
CA GLY A 137 19.00 -1.48 14.64
C GLY A 137 17.76 -0.87 14.00
N ASN A 138 17.96 0.04 13.04
CA ASN A 138 16.87 0.53 12.20
C ASN A 138 16.24 -0.65 11.44
N ILE A 139 14.98 -0.98 11.71
CA ILE A 139 14.26 -2.05 11.03
C ILE A 139 13.34 -1.42 10.00
N ARG A 140 13.51 -1.83 8.75
CA ARG A 140 12.60 -1.50 7.66
C ARG A 140 11.79 -2.74 7.29
N ASN A 141 10.47 -2.63 7.30
CA ASN A 141 9.55 -3.71 6.97
C ASN A 141 8.25 -3.08 6.47
N ASP A 142 8.16 -2.87 5.17
CA ASP A 142 7.04 -2.22 4.50
C ASP A 142 6.36 -3.25 3.60
N TRP A 143 5.06 -3.44 3.79
CA TRP A 143 4.24 -4.40 3.07
C TRP A 143 3.24 -3.62 2.22
N ASP A 144 3.27 -3.84 0.91
CA ASP A 144 2.34 -3.27 -0.06
C ASP A 144 1.70 -4.42 -0.83
N LEU A 145 0.40 -4.66 -0.62
CA LEU A 145 -0.34 -5.77 -1.19
C LEU A 145 -1.56 -5.30 -1.97
N GLU A 146 -1.81 -5.94 -3.10
CA GLU A 146 -3.04 -5.84 -3.87
C GLU A 146 -3.79 -7.17 -3.80
N LEU A 147 -5.06 -7.14 -3.38
CA LEU A 147 -5.97 -8.30 -3.40
C LEU A 147 -6.98 -8.19 -4.53
N THR A 148 -7.41 -9.33 -5.07
CA THR A 148 -8.42 -9.37 -6.14
C THR A 148 -9.71 -8.61 -5.80
N ASN A 149 -10.21 -7.84 -6.78
CA ASN A 149 -11.56 -7.27 -6.78
C ASN A 149 -12.55 -8.03 -7.66
N GLU A 150 -12.18 -9.20 -8.19
CA GLU A 150 -13.00 -9.91 -9.18
C GLU A 150 -13.89 -11.01 -8.59
N ILE A 151 -13.50 -11.57 -7.44
CA ILE A 151 -14.21 -12.67 -6.78
C ILE A 151 -14.40 -12.37 -5.28
N PRO A 152 -15.42 -12.96 -4.64
CA PRO A 152 -15.62 -12.80 -3.20
C PRO A 152 -14.41 -13.21 -2.35
N VAL A 153 -14.05 -12.37 -1.39
CA VAL A 153 -12.90 -12.55 -0.49
C VAL A 153 -13.37 -12.65 0.96
N ASN A 154 -12.92 -13.69 1.66
CA ASN A 154 -12.94 -13.75 3.12
C ASN A 154 -11.54 -13.39 3.60
N LEU A 155 -11.41 -12.22 4.21
CA LEU A 155 -10.13 -11.58 4.53
C LEU A 155 -9.88 -11.60 6.03
N ASN A 156 -8.77 -12.24 6.43
CA ASN A 156 -8.24 -12.22 7.79
C ASN A 156 -6.87 -11.55 7.81
N ILE A 157 -6.73 -10.51 8.62
CA ILE A 157 -5.49 -9.75 8.79
C ILE A 157 -5.12 -9.75 10.27
N GLU A 158 -3.99 -10.37 10.62
CA GLU A 158 -3.43 -10.37 11.97
C GLU A 158 -2.16 -9.52 11.98
N MET A 159 -2.12 -8.49 12.81
CA MET A 159 -1.02 -7.54 12.94
C MET A 159 -0.57 -7.43 14.39
N GLY A 160 0.74 -7.58 14.64
CA GLY A 160 1.28 -7.37 15.98
C GLY A 160 1.46 -5.88 16.31
N VAL A 161 2.41 -5.23 15.65
CA VAL A 161 2.69 -3.79 15.79
C VAL A 161 2.73 -3.12 14.42
N SER A 162 1.81 -2.23 14.11
CA SER A 162 1.68 -1.71 12.75
C SER A 162 1.27 -0.24 12.64
N ASP A 163 1.67 0.39 11.53
CA ASP A 163 0.98 1.54 10.97
C ASP A 163 0.30 1.04 9.69
N SER A 164 -1.03 1.12 9.63
CA SER A 164 -1.82 0.39 8.62
C SER A 164 -2.73 1.31 7.82
N THR A 165 -2.66 1.22 6.50
CA THR A 165 -3.64 1.79 5.57
C THR A 165 -4.25 0.68 4.73
N LEU A 166 -5.49 0.32 5.07
CA LEU A 166 -6.23 -0.77 4.44
C LEU A 166 -7.34 -0.17 3.58
N ASN A 167 -7.08 0.02 2.28
CA ASN A 167 -8.12 0.39 1.34
C ASN A 167 -8.80 -0.86 0.78
N LEU A 168 -9.94 -1.21 1.37
CA LEU A 168 -10.68 -2.42 1.04
C LEU A 168 -11.95 -2.12 0.25
N SER A 169 -12.21 -0.85 -0.09
CA SER A 169 -13.42 -0.37 -0.76
C SER A 169 -13.67 -1.00 -2.14
N GLY A 170 -12.62 -1.43 -2.84
CA GLY A 170 -12.72 -2.12 -4.13
C GLY A 170 -12.78 -3.65 -4.03
N ILE A 171 -12.54 -4.24 -2.87
CA ILE A 171 -12.50 -5.71 -2.72
C ILE A 171 -13.92 -6.24 -2.50
N GLN A 172 -14.32 -7.32 -3.15
CA GLN A 172 -15.62 -7.97 -2.91
C GLN A 172 -15.62 -8.75 -1.59
N LEU A 173 -15.69 -8.07 -0.45
CA LEU A 173 -15.65 -8.70 0.87
C LEU A 173 -16.93 -9.52 1.15
N SER A 174 -16.73 -10.78 1.52
CA SER A 174 -17.76 -11.67 2.10
C SER A 174 -17.68 -11.75 3.63
N LYS A 175 -16.48 -11.54 4.17
CA LYS A 175 -16.19 -11.43 5.60
C LYS A 175 -14.85 -10.70 5.76
N LEU A 176 -14.76 -9.88 6.80
CA LEU A 176 -13.53 -9.23 7.22
C LEU A 176 -13.23 -9.54 8.69
N SER A 177 -11.99 -9.85 8.99
CA SER A 177 -11.46 -9.97 10.36
C SER A 177 -10.13 -9.25 10.43
N ILE A 178 -10.00 -8.29 11.34
CA ILE A 178 -8.76 -7.55 11.60
C ILE A 178 -8.43 -7.66 13.07
N GLU A 179 -7.29 -8.25 13.40
CA GLU A 179 -6.76 -8.29 14.75
C GLU A 179 -5.45 -7.50 14.78
N ALA A 180 -5.37 -6.48 15.63
CA ALA A 180 -4.16 -5.69 15.79
C ALA A 180 -3.77 -5.52 17.27
N GLY A 181 -2.53 -5.84 17.62
CA GLY A 181 -2.02 -5.69 18.98
C GLY A 181 -1.77 -4.22 19.35
N LEU A 182 -0.85 -3.58 18.63
CA LEU A 182 -0.60 -2.14 18.68
C LEU A 182 -0.68 -1.58 17.26
N SER A 183 -1.67 -0.74 16.95
CA SER A 183 -1.73 -0.16 15.62
C SER A 183 -2.38 1.21 15.60
N ASP A 184 -1.80 2.09 14.80
CA ASP A 184 -2.54 3.18 14.20
C ASP A 184 -3.06 2.67 12.84
N ALA A 185 -4.37 2.75 12.61
CA ALA A 185 -5.01 2.12 11.46
C ALA A 185 -5.99 3.06 10.75
N THR A 186 -5.92 3.11 9.42
CA THR A 186 -6.98 3.64 8.56
C THR A 186 -7.56 2.49 7.76
N ILE A 187 -8.87 2.27 7.91
CA ILE A 187 -9.60 1.18 7.26
C ILE A 187 -10.68 1.81 6.39
N ASP A 188 -10.54 1.68 5.08
CA ASP A 188 -11.50 2.19 4.12
C ASP A 188 -12.42 1.07 3.62
N LEU A 189 -13.69 1.16 4.03
CA LEU A 189 -14.78 0.28 3.64
C LEU A 189 -15.89 1.09 2.94
N SER A 190 -15.59 2.26 2.39
CA SER A 190 -16.55 3.15 1.73
C SER A 190 -16.97 2.70 0.31
N GLY A 191 -16.77 1.41 -0.01
CA GLY A 191 -17.10 0.83 -1.31
C GLY A 191 -18.59 0.80 -1.63
N ASP A 192 -18.91 0.61 -2.91
CA ASP A 192 -20.27 0.36 -3.40
C ASP A 192 -20.61 -1.14 -3.31
N TRP A 193 -20.94 -1.57 -2.09
CA TRP A 193 -21.15 -2.98 -1.74
C TRP A 193 -22.39 -3.57 -2.43
N LYS A 194 -22.20 -4.74 -3.06
CA LYS A 194 -23.29 -5.48 -3.73
C LYS A 194 -23.96 -6.51 -2.84
N ASP A 195 -23.22 -7.00 -1.84
CA ASP A 195 -23.69 -8.01 -0.89
C ASP A 195 -23.37 -7.56 0.54
N SER A 196 -24.24 -7.97 1.47
CA SER A 196 -24.02 -7.77 2.91
C SER A 196 -22.84 -8.60 3.40
N PHE A 197 -22.07 -8.05 4.33
CA PHE A 197 -20.96 -8.79 4.95
C PHE A 197 -20.76 -8.39 6.41
N ASN A 198 -20.07 -9.26 7.14
CA ASN A 198 -19.71 -9.02 8.52
C ASN A 198 -18.23 -8.64 8.63
N ALA A 199 -17.94 -7.68 9.51
CA ALA A 199 -16.60 -7.28 9.86
C ALA A 199 -16.38 -7.42 11.38
N ASP A 200 -15.30 -8.09 11.77
CA ASP A 200 -14.85 -8.19 13.15
C ASP A 200 -13.50 -7.44 13.26
N ILE A 201 -13.41 -6.43 14.12
CA ILE A 201 -12.21 -5.58 14.27
C ILE A 201 -11.81 -5.52 15.74
N ASP A 202 -10.67 -6.13 16.07
CA ASP A 202 -10.14 -6.22 17.42
C ASP A 202 -8.81 -5.45 17.51
N LEU A 203 -8.80 -4.38 18.30
CA LEU A 203 -7.65 -3.49 18.48
C LEU A 203 -7.23 -3.47 19.95
N GLY A 204 -6.00 -3.90 20.23
CA GLY A 204 -5.44 -3.86 21.58
C GLY A 204 -5.16 -2.44 22.05
N LEU A 205 -4.20 -1.78 21.38
CA LEU A 205 -3.81 -0.40 21.67
C LEU A 205 -3.56 0.40 20.38
N GLY A 206 -4.00 1.65 20.36
CA GLY A 206 -3.74 2.60 19.27
C GLY A 206 -5.03 3.12 18.63
N ASP A 207 -4.86 4.01 17.66
CA ASP A 207 -5.98 4.75 17.08
C ASP A 207 -6.47 4.09 15.79
N ALA A 208 -7.78 4.17 15.54
CA ALA A 208 -8.37 3.69 14.30
C ALA A 208 -9.32 4.71 13.69
N THR A 209 -9.17 4.93 12.37
CA THR A 209 -10.17 5.61 11.54
C THR A 209 -10.79 4.62 10.58
N ILE A 210 -12.12 4.46 10.67
CA ILE A 210 -12.89 3.60 9.77
C ILE A 210 -13.78 4.47 8.89
N LEU A 211 -13.65 4.31 7.57
CA LEU A 211 -14.48 4.97 6.58
C LEU A 211 -15.54 3.98 6.09
N LEU A 212 -16.81 4.41 6.12
CA LEU A 212 -17.96 3.58 5.78
C LEU A 212 -18.85 4.32 4.76
N PRO A 213 -19.61 3.60 3.93
CA PRO A 213 -20.46 4.24 2.93
C PRO A 213 -21.72 4.82 3.59
N ALA A 214 -22.08 6.05 3.24
CA ALA A 214 -23.31 6.68 3.73
C ALA A 214 -24.58 6.00 3.21
N ASN A 215 -24.54 5.52 1.96
CA ASN A 215 -25.69 4.98 1.23
C ASN A 215 -25.93 3.48 1.44
N THR A 216 -25.10 2.80 2.24
CA THR A 216 -25.28 1.39 2.62
C THR A 216 -25.74 1.31 4.07
N GLY A 217 -26.60 0.36 4.40
CA GLY A 217 -27.00 0.14 5.79
C GLY A 217 -25.80 -0.29 6.63
N VAL A 218 -25.53 0.38 7.74
CA VAL A 218 -24.41 0.05 8.63
C VAL A 218 -24.92 -0.10 10.05
N LYS A 219 -24.53 -1.21 10.68
CA LYS A 219 -24.73 -1.44 12.11
C LYS A 219 -23.40 -1.74 12.78
N LEU A 220 -23.09 -0.97 13.80
CA LEU A 220 -21.90 -1.09 14.60
C LEU A 220 -22.27 -1.66 15.97
N ILE A 221 -21.46 -2.59 16.45
CA ILE A 221 -21.51 -3.12 17.81
C ILE A 221 -20.14 -2.86 18.42
N VAL A 222 -20.04 -1.82 19.24
CA VAL A 222 -18.77 -1.32 19.76
C VAL A 222 -18.62 -1.67 21.24
N SER A 223 -17.61 -2.47 21.56
CA SER A 223 -17.12 -2.65 22.93
C SER A 223 -15.80 -1.90 23.10
N LYS A 224 -15.66 -1.18 24.20
CA LYS A 224 -14.46 -0.39 24.44
C LYS A 224 -14.00 -0.45 25.89
N GLY A 225 -12.70 -0.56 26.08
CA GLY A 225 -12.02 -0.36 27.36
C GLY A 225 -11.84 1.13 27.63
N ILE A 226 -10.59 1.58 27.67
CA ILE A 226 -10.21 2.97 27.89
C ILE A 226 -9.99 3.63 26.52
N ALA A 227 -11.09 3.84 25.79
CA ALA A 227 -11.04 4.40 24.44
C ALA A 227 -12.10 5.48 24.17
N GLY A 228 -11.71 6.48 23.37
CA GLY A 228 -12.62 7.47 22.81
C GLY A 228 -13.38 6.92 21.61
N LEU A 229 -14.57 7.47 21.36
CA LEU A 229 -15.39 7.12 20.19
C LEU A 229 -15.95 8.40 19.56
N ASP A 230 -15.60 8.66 18.30
CA ASP A 230 -16.22 9.67 17.44
C ASP A 230 -16.98 8.96 16.33
N ALA A 231 -18.30 8.78 16.51
CA ALA A 231 -19.19 8.12 15.55
C ALA A 231 -20.24 9.08 14.99
N LYS A 232 -19.80 10.25 14.51
CA LYS A 232 -20.70 11.24 13.89
C LYS A 232 -21.40 10.65 12.66
N GLY A 233 -22.68 11.00 12.51
CA GLY A 233 -23.53 10.45 11.45
C GLY A 233 -24.20 9.12 11.81
N PHE A 234 -23.97 8.61 13.03
CA PHE A 234 -24.66 7.43 13.54
C PHE A 234 -25.61 7.79 14.69
N THR A 235 -26.76 7.13 14.70
CA THR A 235 -27.72 7.13 15.80
C THR A 235 -27.38 6.01 16.77
N SER A 236 -27.26 6.31 18.06
CA SER A 236 -27.05 5.28 19.09
C SER A 236 -28.38 4.64 19.50
N GLU A 237 -28.43 3.31 19.46
CA GLU A 237 -29.57 2.52 19.96
C GLU A 237 -29.36 2.02 21.39
N GLY A 238 -28.26 2.43 22.03
CA GLY A 238 -27.84 1.96 23.35
C GLY A 238 -27.07 0.62 23.31
N LYS A 239 -26.53 0.21 24.47
CA LYS A 239 -25.74 -1.03 24.62
C LYS A 239 -24.57 -1.18 23.63
N GLY A 240 -23.94 -0.06 23.25
CA GLY A 240 -22.83 -0.04 22.29
C GLY A 240 -23.24 -0.20 20.83
N ILE A 241 -24.55 -0.17 20.52
CA ILE A 241 -25.07 -0.28 19.17
C ILE A 241 -25.24 1.11 18.54
N TYR A 242 -24.78 1.24 17.30
CA TYR A 242 -24.91 2.45 16.49
C TYR A 242 -25.32 2.09 15.06
N VAL A 243 -26.19 2.88 14.46
CA VAL A 243 -26.69 2.65 13.09
C VAL A 243 -26.67 3.95 12.29
N ASN A 244 -26.45 3.87 10.98
CA ASN A 244 -26.59 5.04 10.09
C ASN A 244 -28.04 5.16 9.55
N ASP A 245 -28.34 6.27 8.87
CA ASP A 245 -29.69 6.55 8.33
C ASP A 245 -30.15 5.52 7.27
N SER A 246 -29.21 4.87 6.60
CA SER A 246 -29.48 3.84 5.60
C SER A 246 -29.83 2.47 6.21
N TYR A 247 -29.57 2.27 7.51
CA TYR A 247 -29.87 1.01 8.19
C TYR A 247 -31.39 0.79 8.29
N GLY A 248 -31.87 -0.37 7.84
CA GLY A 248 -33.29 -0.72 7.75
C GLY A 248 -33.98 -0.31 6.44
N ASN A 249 -33.33 0.54 5.63
CA ASN A 249 -33.84 0.97 4.32
C ASN A 249 -33.01 0.41 3.15
N SER A 250 -31.76 0.03 3.40
CA SER A 250 -30.86 -0.58 2.43
C SER A 250 -30.97 -2.11 2.43
N ASP A 251 -31.00 -2.72 1.24
CA ASP A 251 -30.92 -4.18 1.06
C ASP A 251 -29.55 -4.75 1.45
N VAL A 252 -28.50 -3.93 1.31
CA VAL A 252 -27.13 -4.26 1.68
C VAL A 252 -26.82 -3.70 3.05
N VAL A 253 -26.29 -4.55 3.93
CA VAL A 253 -25.97 -4.22 5.32
C VAL A 253 -24.56 -4.67 5.67
N ILE A 254 -23.78 -3.75 6.25
CA ILE A 254 -22.50 -4.06 6.91
C ILE A 254 -22.77 -4.16 8.41
N GLU A 255 -22.65 -5.37 8.97
CA GLU A 255 -22.63 -5.53 10.43
C GLU A 255 -21.18 -5.61 10.91
N MET A 256 -20.77 -4.66 11.73
CA MET A 256 -19.40 -4.53 12.20
C MET A 256 -19.34 -4.62 13.72
N LYS A 257 -18.53 -5.54 14.23
CA LYS A 257 -18.14 -5.61 15.63
C LYS A 257 -16.77 -4.98 15.79
N ILE A 258 -16.64 -4.12 16.79
CA ILE A 258 -15.41 -3.41 17.05
C ILE A 258 -15.10 -3.50 18.54
N ASP A 259 -14.01 -4.17 18.88
CA ASP A 259 -13.49 -4.24 20.24
C ASP A 259 -12.19 -3.44 20.33
N VAL A 260 -12.17 -2.39 21.14
CA VAL A 260 -10.98 -1.52 21.34
C VAL A 260 -10.56 -1.54 22.79
N GLY A 261 -9.31 -1.94 23.06
CA GLY A 261 -8.73 -1.92 24.40
C GLY A 261 -8.44 -0.49 24.88
N ILE A 262 -7.47 0.18 24.24
CA ILE A 262 -7.03 1.54 24.58
C ILE A 262 -6.72 2.34 23.31
N GLY A 263 -7.24 3.55 23.18
CA GLY A 263 -6.96 4.44 22.02
C GLY A 263 -8.20 5.21 21.58
N ASP A 264 -8.16 5.86 20.42
CA ASP A 264 -9.30 6.57 19.86
C ASP A 264 -9.85 5.88 18.62
N LEU A 265 -11.16 5.64 18.62
CA LEU A 265 -11.89 5.13 17.46
C LEU A 265 -12.68 6.25 16.80
N LYS A 266 -12.38 6.51 15.53
CA LYS A 266 -13.10 7.46 14.68
C LYS A 266 -13.80 6.75 13.55
N ILE A 267 -15.08 7.00 13.40
CA ILE A 267 -15.93 6.43 12.36
C ILE A 267 -16.48 7.56 11.53
N LYS A 268 -16.31 7.47 10.20
CA LYS A 268 -16.79 8.47 9.26
C LYS A 268 -17.63 7.83 8.18
N LEU A 269 -18.74 8.46 7.86
CA LEU A 269 -19.47 8.20 6.63
C LEU A 269 -18.83 8.96 5.47
N VAL A 270 -18.77 8.32 4.31
CA VAL A 270 -18.27 8.86 3.05
C VAL A 270 -19.37 8.69 1.98
N ASP A 271 -19.58 9.74 1.19
CA ASP A 271 -20.57 9.81 0.11
C ASP A 271 -20.00 9.34 -1.23
#